data_AF-A0A3P7Z5H7-F1
#
_entry.id   AF-A0A3P7Z5H7-F1
#
_cell.length_a   1.000
_cell.length_b   1.000
_cell.length_c   1.000
_cell.angle_alpha   90.00
_cell.angle_beta   90.00
_cell.angle_gamma   90.00
#
_symmetry.space_group_name_H-M   'P 1'
#
loop_
_entity.id
_entity.type
_entity.pdbx_description
1 polymer ?
#
loop_
_entity_poly.entity_id
_entity_poly.type
_entity_poly.pdbx_seq_one_letter_code
_entity_poly.pdbx_strand_id
1 'polypeptide(L)'
;MNTVEEVAKFLMGILYLGIIVTGSALRLPMFDEYGFPAQYPLSLFGSPPLDRNTFSDGTLNGAHGSVFSFSNVQGLDRVLASLPNRQMTVETVLYTRLASRVQQSVLGQFESDFIFKKKAVVLLDQFRHDLEDVARQIDINNSARDMHHQYRALDPSLMPNYPGI
;
A
#
# COMPACT_ATOMS: atom_id res chain seq x y z
N MET A 1 29.56 19.83 -17.96
CA MET A 1 28.32 19.10 -17.63
C MET A 1 28.60 17.64 -17.90
N ASN A 2 28.92 16.87 -16.86
CA ASN A 2 29.37 15.48 -17.01
C ASN A 2 28.19 14.53 -16.90
N THR A 3 28.00 13.77 -17.97
CA THR A 3 26.86 12.91 -18.32
C THR A 3 26.67 11.69 -17.41
N VAL A 4 27.65 11.29 -16.60
CA VAL A 4 27.60 10.05 -15.82
C VAL A 4 26.72 10.17 -14.57
N GLU A 5 26.85 11.26 -13.82
CA GLU A 5 26.06 11.45 -12.60
C GLU A 5 24.58 11.69 -12.92
N GLU A 6 24.31 12.39 -14.03
CA GLU A 6 22.96 12.60 -14.53
C GLU A 6 22.32 11.28 -14.98
N VAL A 7 23.06 10.45 -15.73
CA VAL A 7 22.61 9.10 -16.11
C VAL A 7 22.37 8.23 -14.87
N ALA A 8 23.26 8.29 -13.87
CA ALA A 8 23.08 7.54 -12.62
C ALA A 8 21.79 7.98 -11.90
N LYS A 9 21.55 9.28 -11.74
CA LYS A 9 20.32 9.81 -11.13
C LYS A 9 19.07 9.41 -11.93
N PHE A 10 19.13 9.48 -13.25
CA PHE A 10 18.04 9.07 -14.13
C PHE A 10 17.70 7.59 -13.98
N LEU A 11 18.70 6.71 -14.03
CA LEU A 11 18.51 5.27 -13.82
C LEU A 11 17.98 4.96 -12.42
N MET A 12 18.53 5.62 -11.40
CA MET A 12 18.01 5.50 -10.02
C MET A 12 16.55 5.93 -9.92
N GLY A 13 16.16 6.99 -10.63
CA GLY A 13 14.76 7.44 -10.70
C GLY A 13 13.84 6.39 -11.30
N ILE A 14 14.24 5.74 -12.41
CA ILE A 14 13.47 4.66 -13.04
C ILE A 14 13.35 3.47 -12.09
N LEU A 15 14.46 3.02 -11.51
CA LEU A 15 14.48 1.89 -10.59
C LEU A 15 13.64 2.18 -9.34
N TYR A 16 13.76 3.38 -8.76
CA TYR A 16 12.97 3.80 -7.62
C TYR A 16 11.46 3.79 -7.92
N LEU A 17 11.04 4.39 -9.04
CA LEU A 17 9.62 4.45 -9.40
C LEU A 17 9.04 3.06 -9.71
N GLY A 18 9.78 2.26 -10.47
CA GLY A 18 9.32 0.93 -10.90
C GLY A 18 9.31 -0.08 -9.76
N ILE A 19 10.41 -0.19 -9.03
CA ILE A 19 10.63 -1.24 -8.03
C ILE A 19 10.08 -0.82 -6.67
N ILE A 20 10.49 0.36 -6.19
CA ILE A 20 10.21 0.78 -4.82
C ILE A 20 8.78 1.29 -4.72
N VAL A 21 8.40 2.24 -5.56
CA VAL A 21 7.06 2.85 -5.49
C VAL A 21 6.00 1.87 -5.99
N THR A 22 6.08 1.49 -7.28
CA THR A 22 5.05 0.67 -7.91
C THR A 22 5.10 -0.78 -7.46
N GLY A 23 6.28 -1.40 -7.46
CA GLY A 23 6.44 -2.82 -7.14
C GLY A 23 6.25 -3.18 -5.67
N SER A 24 6.42 -2.22 -4.77
CA SER A 24 6.48 -2.47 -3.32
C SER A 24 5.54 -1.57 -2.52
N ALA A 25 5.88 -0.27 -2.37
CA ALA A 25 5.22 0.65 -1.45
C ALA A 25 3.71 0.79 -1.67
N LEU A 26 3.26 0.77 -2.93
CA LEU A 26 1.84 0.87 -3.28
C LEU A 26 1.14 -0.49 -3.37
N ARG A 27 1.87 -1.53 -3.80
CA ARG A 27 1.29 -2.83 -4.16
C ARG A 27 1.18 -3.79 -2.97
N LEU A 28 2.25 -3.93 -2.19
CA LEU A 28 2.29 -4.86 -1.06
C LEU A 28 1.23 -4.57 0.01
N PRO A 29 0.95 -3.30 0.41
CA PRO A 29 -0.08 -3.03 1.40
C PRO A 29 -1.50 -3.00 0.82
N MET A 30 -1.72 -3.26 -0.49
CA MET A 30 -3.05 -3.14 -1.10
C MET A 30 -4.12 -3.95 -0.36
N PHE A 31 -3.82 -5.18 0.06
CA PHE A 31 -4.82 -5.96 0.77
C PHE A 31 -5.08 -5.42 2.18
N ASP A 32 -4.05 -4.94 2.87
CA ASP A 32 -4.19 -4.41 4.22
C ASP A 32 -4.99 -3.09 4.23
N GLU A 33 -4.83 -2.25 3.19
CA GLU A 33 -5.55 -0.98 3.06
C GLU A 33 -6.98 -1.15 2.50
N TYR A 34 -7.16 -1.98 1.47
CA TYR A 34 -8.42 -2.08 0.73
C TYR A 34 -9.23 -3.36 1.06
N GLY A 35 -8.65 -4.29 1.83
CA GLY A 35 -9.30 -5.55 2.22
C GLY A 35 -10.50 -5.38 3.13
N PHE A 36 -10.66 -4.20 3.74
CA PHE A 36 -11.88 -3.77 4.42
C PHE A 36 -12.50 -2.55 3.71
N PRO A 37 -13.45 -2.75 2.78
CA PRO A 37 -13.93 -1.68 1.90
C PRO A 37 -14.55 -0.47 2.59
N ALA A 38 -15.01 -0.60 3.84
CA ALA A 38 -15.53 0.54 4.59
C ALA A 38 -14.42 1.51 5.03
N GLN A 39 -13.18 1.03 5.19
CA GLN A 39 -12.02 1.87 5.51
C GLN A 39 -11.60 2.72 4.31
N TYR A 40 -11.58 2.12 3.12
CA TYR A 40 -11.20 2.78 1.87
C TYR A 40 -12.10 2.32 0.72
N PRO A 41 -13.31 2.90 0.57
CA PRO A 41 -14.23 2.51 -0.48
C PRO A 41 -13.77 3.03 -1.85
N LEU A 42 -13.51 2.12 -2.80
CA LEU A 42 -13.16 2.48 -4.18
C LEU A 42 -14.32 3.10 -4.97
N SER A 43 -15.54 2.98 -4.46
CA SER A 43 -16.73 3.61 -5.03
C SER A 43 -17.75 3.87 -3.95
N LEU A 44 -18.45 4.99 -4.09
CA LEU A 44 -19.57 5.38 -3.24
C LEU A 44 -20.81 5.57 -4.11
N PHE A 45 -21.95 5.16 -3.59
CA PHE A 45 -23.24 5.28 -4.25
C PHE A 45 -24.10 6.36 -3.59
N GLY A 46 -24.96 6.98 -4.40
CA GLY A 46 -25.80 8.10 -3.97
C GLY A 46 -25.09 9.44 -4.10
N SER A 47 -25.71 10.48 -3.56
CA SER A 47 -25.16 11.83 -3.56
C SER A 47 -24.44 12.11 -2.24
N PRO A 48 -23.30 12.83 -2.26
CA PRO A 48 -22.69 13.33 -1.05
C PRO A 48 -23.71 14.11 -0.21
N PRO A 49 -23.68 14.00 1.13
CA PRO A 49 -24.58 14.77 1.96
C PRO A 49 -24.28 16.27 1.82
N LEU A 50 -25.27 17.03 1.34
CA LEU A 50 -25.12 18.47 1.03
C LEU A 50 -25.32 19.36 2.27
N ASP A 51 -26.10 18.89 3.24
CA ASP A 51 -26.46 19.67 4.43
C ASP A 51 -25.99 18.99 5.71
N ARG A 52 -25.42 19.78 6.61
CA ARG A 52 -25.03 19.33 7.96
C ARG A 52 -26.21 18.81 8.81
N ASN A 53 -27.44 19.23 8.47
CA ASN A 53 -28.65 18.98 9.25
C ASN A 53 -29.66 18.03 8.57
N THR A 54 -29.40 17.48 7.37
CA THR A 54 -30.33 16.53 6.72
C THR A 54 -30.38 15.16 7.41
N PHE A 55 -29.65 15.00 8.51
CA PHE A 55 -29.64 13.84 9.40
C PHE A 55 -30.45 14.06 10.70
N SER A 56 -31.05 15.24 10.90
CA SER A 56 -31.71 15.62 12.16
C SER A 56 -33.24 15.51 12.16
N ASP A 57 -33.87 14.89 11.16
CA ASP A 57 -35.33 14.66 11.22
C ASP A 57 -35.65 13.32 11.90
N GLY A 58 -35.31 13.32 13.18
CA GLY A 58 -35.66 12.32 14.18
C GLY A 58 -35.53 13.03 15.52
N THR A 59 -36.38 14.04 15.73
CA THR A 59 -36.70 14.70 17.01
C THR A 59 -35.81 14.28 18.18
N LEU A 60 -34.76 15.03 18.51
CA LEU A 60 -34.35 15.31 19.90
C LEU A 60 -33.38 16.50 19.91
N ASN A 61 -33.77 17.53 20.66
CA ASN A 61 -33.00 18.73 20.95
C ASN A 61 -31.62 18.40 21.54
N GLY A 62 -30.55 18.88 20.90
CA GLY A 62 -29.20 18.78 21.42
C GLY A 62 -28.18 19.34 20.44
N ALA A 63 -27.84 20.62 20.60
CA ALA A 63 -26.62 21.16 20.03
C ALA A 63 -25.43 20.30 20.50
N HIS A 64 -24.53 19.93 19.57
CA HIS A 64 -23.36 19.03 19.74
C HIS A 64 -23.49 17.57 19.25
N GLY A 65 -24.29 17.30 18.21
CA GLY A 65 -24.28 16.02 17.50
C GLY A 65 -23.25 15.95 16.36
N SER A 66 -22.36 14.95 16.40
CA SER A 66 -21.46 14.57 15.29
C SER A 66 -22.26 14.21 14.02
N VAL A 67 -21.73 14.60 12.85
CA VAL A 67 -22.31 14.38 11.50
C VAL A 67 -22.49 12.89 11.17
N PHE A 68 -21.82 12.01 11.91
CA PHE A 68 -21.93 10.56 11.82
C PHE A 68 -22.39 10.01 13.15
N SER A 69 -23.61 10.36 13.55
CA SER A 69 -24.21 9.73 14.71
C SER A 69 -24.70 8.34 14.29
N PHE A 70 -23.92 7.30 14.60
CA PHE A 70 -24.38 5.91 14.51
C PHE A 70 -25.46 5.57 15.56
N SER A 71 -25.94 6.58 16.30
CA SER A 71 -26.91 6.43 17.38
C SER A 71 -28.34 6.19 16.90
N ASN A 72 -28.63 6.44 15.61
CA ASN A 72 -29.93 6.23 14.99
C ASN A 72 -29.82 5.34 13.74
N VAL A 73 -30.66 4.28 13.71
CA VAL A 73 -30.66 3.19 12.69
C VAL A 73 -30.69 3.71 11.25
N GLN A 74 -31.46 4.77 11.00
CA GLN A 74 -31.61 5.35 9.66
C GLN A 74 -30.32 5.99 9.10
N GLY A 75 -29.47 6.54 9.96
CA GLY A 75 -28.19 7.11 9.55
C GLY A 75 -27.21 6.02 9.10
N LEU A 76 -27.16 4.92 9.84
CA LEU A 76 -26.37 3.75 9.51
C LEU A 76 -26.84 3.13 8.18
N ASP A 77 -28.14 2.97 7.97
CA ASP A 77 -28.69 2.39 6.73
C ASP A 77 -28.28 3.19 5.48
N ARG A 78 -28.25 4.52 5.57
CA ARG A 78 -27.79 5.38 4.46
C ARG A 78 -26.29 5.23 4.19
N VAL A 79 -25.47 5.15 5.24
CA VAL A 79 -24.02 4.89 5.10
C VAL A 79 -23.81 3.53 4.44
N LEU A 80 -24.49 2.49 4.92
CA LEU A 80 -24.41 1.15 4.35
C LEU A 80 -24.90 1.11 2.89
N ALA A 81 -25.96 1.85 2.55
CA ALA A 81 -26.46 1.96 1.18
C ALA A 81 -25.49 2.71 0.25
N SER A 82 -24.63 3.57 0.79
CA SER A 82 -23.59 4.27 0.01
C SER A 82 -22.34 3.44 -0.25
N LEU A 83 -22.11 2.38 0.54
CA LEU A 83 -20.93 1.53 0.41
C LEU A 83 -21.04 0.54 -0.78
N PRO A 84 -19.91 -0.01 -1.24
CA PRO A 84 -19.88 -1.07 -2.24
C PRO A 84 -20.85 -2.22 -1.94
N ASN A 85 -21.61 -2.65 -2.95
CA ASN A 85 -22.47 -3.83 -2.82
C ASN A 85 -21.63 -5.11 -2.61
N ARG A 86 -22.30 -6.23 -2.32
CA ARG A 86 -21.63 -7.50 -2.01
C ARG A 86 -20.70 -7.98 -3.13
N GLN A 87 -21.13 -7.85 -4.39
CA GLN A 87 -20.32 -8.27 -5.53
C GLN A 87 -19.04 -7.43 -5.62
N MET A 88 -19.18 -6.11 -5.61
CA MET A 88 -18.05 -5.18 -5.70
C MET A 88 -17.09 -5.30 -4.51
N THR A 89 -17.63 -5.56 -3.33
CA THR A 89 -16.85 -5.87 -2.12
C THR A 89 -15.98 -7.11 -2.33
N VAL A 90 -16.57 -8.22 -2.79
CA VAL A 90 -15.83 -9.46 -3.04
C VAL A 90 -14.77 -9.26 -4.12
N GLU A 91 -15.12 -8.60 -5.23
CA GLU A 91 -14.19 -8.28 -6.31
C GLU A 91 -12.99 -7.46 -5.82
N THR A 92 -13.25 -6.40 -5.04
CA THR A 92 -12.20 -5.53 -4.48
C THR A 92 -11.27 -6.32 -3.56
N VAL A 93 -11.82 -7.12 -2.64
CA VAL A 93 -11.06 -7.93 -1.69
C VAL A 93 -10.23 -8.98 -2.41
N LEU A 94 -10.79 -9.65 -3.43
CA LEU A 94 -10.05 -10.65 -4.22
C LEU A 94 -8.95 -10.02 -5.05
N TYR A 95 -9.24 -8.91 -5.74
CA TYR A 95 -8.26 -8.20 -6.57
C TYR A 95 -7.08 -7.70 -5.73
N THR A 96 -7.36 -7.01 -4.63
CA THR A 96 -6.32 -6.46 -3.74
C THR A 96 -5.51 -7.56 -3.07
N ARG A 97 -6.13 -8.71 -2.74
CA ARG A 97 -5.42 -9.89 -2.24
C ARG A 97 -4.52 -10.55 -3.28
N LEU A 98 -4.91 -10.54 -4.55
CA LEU A 98 -4.07 -11.08 -5.62
C LEU A 98 -2.91 -10.12 -5.92
N ALA A 99 -3.20 -8.84 -6.08
CA ALA A 99 -2.21 -7.81 -6.40
C ALA A 99 -1.13 -7.65 -5.33
N SER A 100 -1.47 -7.82 -4.04
CA SER A 100 -0.53 -7.73 -2.92
C SER A 100 0.37 -8.95 -2.70
N ARG A 101 0.16 -10.07 -3.42
CA ARG A 101 0.97 -11.28 -3.23
C ARG A 101 2.44 -11.01 -3.53
N VAL A 102 3.32 -11.41 -2.62
CA VAL A 102 4.77 -11.36 -2.85
C VAL A 102 5.12 -12.40 -3.92
N GLN A 103 5.66 -11.96 -5.05
CA GLN A 103 6.24 -12.85 -6.07
C GLN A 103 7.69 -13.24 -5.68
N GLN A 104 8.19 -14.34 -6.23
CA GLN A 104 9.41 -15.01 -5.76
C GLN A 104 10.73 -14.26 -6.02
N SER A 105 10.75 -13.19 -6.81
CA SER A 105 11.98 -12.42 -7.02
C SER A 105 12.21 -11.49 -5.83
N VAL A 106 13.36 -11.58 -5.17
CA VAL A 106 13.77 -10.70 -4.06
C VAL A 106 14.77 -9.67 -4.60
N LEU A 107 14.69 -8.43 -4.14
CA LEU A 107 15.55 -7.34 -4.59
C LEU A 107 17.04 -7.71 -4.51
N GLY A 108 17.76 -7.56 -5.62
CA GLY A 108 19.18 -7.91 -5.73
C GLY A 108 19.47 -9.39 -6.01
N GLN A 109 18.46 -10.27 -5.96
CA GLN A 109 18.58 -11.67 -6.37
C GLN A 109 18.07 -11.86 -7.81
N PHE A 110 19.00 -11.85 -8.76
CA PHE A 110 18.69 -12.03 -10.17
C PHE A 110 18.85 -13.50 -10.56
N GLU A 111 17.86 -14.07 -11.26
CA GLU A 111 17.92 -15.46 -11.76
C GLU A 111 18.88 -15.62 -12.94
N SER A 112 19.17 -14.52 -13.64
CA SER A 112 20.03 -14.51 -14.83
C SER A 112 21.33 -13.76 -14.56
N ASP A 113 22.46 -14.44 -14.78
CA ASP A 113 23.79 -13.88 -14.61
C ASP A 113 24.22 -13.07 -15.84
N PHE A 114 23.66 -11.88 -16.03
CA PHE A 114 24.10 -10.96 -17.08
C PHE A 114 25.39 -10.19 -16.70
N ILE A 115 25.82 -10.26 -15.44
CA ILE A 115 26.96 -9.52 -14.91
C ILE A 115 28.20 -10.42 -14.89
N PHE A 116 28.99 -10.37 -15.97
CA PHE A 116 30.20 -11.19 -16.10
C PHE A 116 31.48 -10.53 -15.57
N LYS A 117 31.48 -9.19 -15.43
CA LYS A 117 32.67 -8.47 -14.96
C LYS A 117 32.88 -8.69 -13.47
N LYS A 118 34.00 -9.30 -13.06
CA LYS A 118 34.35 -9.56 -11.65
C LYS A 118 34.14 -8.36 -10.72
N LYS A 119 34.55 -7.16 -11.15
CA LYS A 119 34.34 -5.92 -10.37
C LYS A 119 32.87 -5.62 -10.11
N ALA A 120 31.99 -5.88 -11.07
CA ALA A 120 30.55 -5.63 -10.94
C ALA A 120 29.86 -6.71 -10.08
N VAL A 121 30.35 -7.95 -10.09
CA VAL A 121 29.89 -9.01 -9.17
C VAL A 121 30.15 -8.61 -7.72
N VAL A 122 31.36 -8.12 -7.41
CA VAL A 122 31.69 -7.65 -6.06
C VAL A 122 30.79 -6.49 -5.62
N LEU A 123 30.45 -5.58 -6.53
CA LEU A 123 29.51 -4.49 -6.23
C LEU A 123 28.09 -4.99 -5.96
N LEU A 124 27.64 -6.02 -6.69
CA LEU A 124 26.34 -6.65 -6.44
C LEU A 124 26.30 -7.34 -5.08
N ASP A 125 27.37 -8.02 -4.69
CA ASP A 125 27.46 -8.65 -3.38
C ASP A 125 27.45 -7.62 -2.25
N GLN A 126 28.15 -6.49 -2.42
CA GLN A 126 28.07 -5.38 -1.48
C GLN A 126 26.64 -4.83 -1.38
N PHE A 127 25.98 -4.61 -2.52
CA PHE A 127 24.60 -4.13 -2.55
C PHE A 127 23.65 -5.09 -1.81
N ARG A 128 23.80 -6.40 -1.98
CA ARG A 128 23.02 -7.41 -1.24
C ARG A 128 23.23 -7.33 0.26
N HIS A 129 24.47 -7.14 0.68
CA HIS A 129 24.78 -6.98 2.10
C HIS A 129 24.13 -5.71 2.69
N ASP A 130 24.20 -4.59 1.97
CA ASP A 130 23.55 -3.35 2.39
C ASP A 130 22.02 -3.53 2.51
N LEU A 131 21.39 -4.30 1.61
CA LEU A 131 19.97 -4.62 1.70
C LEU A 131 19.62 -5.49 2.92
N GLU A 132 20.48 -6.46 3.26
CA GLU A 132 20.31 -7.29 4.47
C GLU A 132 20.40 -6.44 5.76
N ASP A 133 21.33 -5.48 5.80
CA ASP A 133 21.44 -4.53 6.90
C ASP A 133 20.17 -3.68 7.06
N VAL A 134 19.64 -3.18 5.94
CA VAL A 134 18.38 -2.42 5.93
C VAL A 134 17.20 -3.29 6.40
N ALA A 135 17.10 -4.53 5.95
CA ALA A 135 16.05 -5.46 6.39
C ALA A 135 16.12 -5.70 7.91
N ARG A 136 17.33 -5.93 8.45
CA ARG A 136 17.54 -6.05 9.91
C ARG A 136 17.10 -4.78 10.65
N GLN A 137 17.42 -3.61 10.11
CA GLN A 137 17.00 -2.34 10.73
C GLN A 137 15.47 -2.18 10.71
N ILE A 138 14.79 -2.62 9.65
CA ILE A 138 13.33 -2.62 9.56
C ILE A 138 12.72 -3.58 10.59
N ASP A 139 13.29 -4.77 10.80
CA ASP A 139 12.86 -5.69 11.86
C ASP A 139 12.95 -5.05 13.24
N ILE A 140 14.09 -4.42 13.55
CA ILE A 140 14.28 -3.70 14.81
C ILE A 140 13.23 -2.60 14.97
N ASN A 141 13.01 -1.80 13.92
CA ASN A 141 12.04 -0.71 13.96
C ASN A 141 10.59 -1.20 14.12
N ASN A 142 10.25 -2.33 13.50
CA ASN A 142 8.91 -2.93 13.59
C ASN A 142 8.69 -3.69 14.90
N SER A 143 9.75 -4.12 15.60
CA SER A 143 9.63 -4.79 16.90
C SER A 143 9.01 -3.91 18.00
N ALA A 144 9.16 -2.59 17.87
CA ALA A 144 8.56 -1.62 18.77
C ALA A 144 7.10 -1.27 18.42
N ARG A 145 6.57 -1.80 17.31
CA ARG A 145 5.21 -1.53 16.82
C ARG A 145 4.25 -2.64 17.18
N ASP A 146 2.98 -2.28 17.27
CA ASP A 146 1.91 -3.26 17.33
C ASP A 146 1.91 -4.14 16.07
N MET A 147 1.47 -5.40 16.22
CA MET A 147 1.49 -6.40 15.17
C MET A 147 0.74 -5.93 13.91
N HIS A 148 -0.37 -5.20 14.08
CA HIS A 148 -1.19 -4.69 12.97
C HIS A 148 -0.62 -3.44 12.29
N HIS A 149 0.43 -2.84 12.87
CA HIS A 149 1.01 -1.57 12.41
C HIS A 149 2.47 -1.73 11.94
N GLN A 150 2.94 -2.96 11.80
CA GLN A 150 4.25 -3.24 11.23
C GLN A 150 4.27 -2.84 9.76
N TYR A 151 5.26 -2.05 9.36
CA TYR A 151 5.39 -1.62 7.98
C TYR A 151 6.44 -2.46 7.27
N ARG A 152 5.98 -3.41 6.45
CA ARG A 152 6.82 -4.38 5.73
C ARG A 152 6.95 -4.11 4.24
N ALA A 153 6.19 -3.14 3.71
CA ALA A 153 6.13 -2.90 2.26
C ALA A 153 7.46 -2.40 1.64
N LEU A 154 8.40 -1.91 2.45
CA LEU A 154 9.74 -1.50 2.01
C LEU A 154 10.85 -2.40 2.56
N ASP A 155 10.49 -3.58 3.04
CA ASP A 155 11.46 -4.59 3.46
C ASP A 155 12.12 -5.22 2.22
N PRO A 156 13.44 -5.07 2.01
CA PRO A 156 14.11 -5.60 0.83
C PRO A 156 13.90 -7.11 0.59
N SER A 157 13.62 -7.86 1.66
CA SER A 157 13.32 -9.30 1.58
C SER A 157 11.99 -9.63 0.90
N LEU A 158 11.08 -8.65 0.80
CA LEU A 158 9.75 -8.79 0.18
C LEU A 158 9.63 -7.99 -1.14
N MET A 159 10.58 -7.10 -1.41
CA MET A 159 10.56 -6.22 -2.58
C MET A 159 10.97 -6.99 -3.84
N PRO A 160 10.24 -6.85 -4.97
CA PRO A 160 10.59 -7.51 -6.22
C PRO A 160 11.71 -6.80 -6.97
N ASN A 161 12.34 -7.47 -7.94
CA ASN A 161 13.32 -6.82 -8.84
C ASN A 161 12.67 -5.98 -9.95
N TYR A 162 11.37 -6.16 -10.17
CA TYR A 162 10.59 -5.46 -11.19
C TYR A 162 9.14 -5.37 -10.75
N PRO A 163 8.36 -4.40 -11.26
CA PRO A 163 6.93 -4.34 -10.99
C PRO A 163 6.26 -5.58 -11.62
N GLY A 164 5.81 -6.51 -10.77
CA GLY A 164 4.98 -7.65 -11.16
C GLY A 164 3.49 -7.28 -11.24
N ILE A 165 2.69 -8.24 -11.69
CA ILE A 165 1.20 -8.23 -11.61
C ILE A 165 0.72 -9.28 -10.63
#